data_AF-A0A2X3FBY5-F1
#
_entry.id   AF-A0A2X3FBY5-F1
#
_cell.length_a   1.000
_cell.length_b   1.000
_cell.length_c   1.000
_cell.angle_alpha   90.00
_cell.angle_beta   90.00
_cell.angle_gamma   90.00
#
_symmetry.space_group_name_H-M   'P 1'
#
loop_
_entity.id
_entity.type
_entity.pdbx_description
1 polymer ?
#
loop_
_entity_poly.entity_id
_entity_poly.type
_entity_poly.pdbx_seq_one_letter_code
_entity_poly.pdbx_strand_id
1 'polypeptide(L)'
;MNTPQGLFFTGYSQADANPDIGDSAITETLGIGGAAMIAAPGVTRFVGAGGMGAALETSEEMSEIYLANNPLFQIPSWDFKGACLGLDVRRVVETGITPLINTGIAHREAGIGQVGAGTVRAPLLCFEKVLEALAELHHITA
;
A
#
# COMPACT_ATOMS: atom_id res chain seq x y z
N MET A 1 -11.33 5.75 7.88
CA MET A 1 -10.08 5.89 7.11
C MET A 1 -8.93 5.81 8.07
N ASN A 2 -7.87 5.09 7.71
CA ASN A 2 -6.68 4.95 8.55
C ASN A 2 -5.79 6.20 8.41
N THR A 3 -4.94 6.46 9.41
CA THR A 3 -3.98 7.58 9.38
C THR A 3 -2.59 7.02 9.09
N PRO A 4 -1.84 7.60 8.13
CA PRO A 4 -0.50 7.12 7.82
C PRO A 4 0.47 7.35 8.97
N GLN A 5 1.43 6.43 9.10
CA GLN A 5 2.51 6.47 10.07
C GLN A 5 3.86 6.45 9.34
N GLY A 6 4.82 7.22 9.84
CA GLY A 6 6.13 7.31 9.19
C GLY A 6 7.00 8.40 9.77
N LEU A 7 7.82 9.00 8.90
CA LEU A 7 8.73 10.08 9.28
C LEU A 7 8.07 11.44 9.08
N PHE A 8 8.23 12.31 10.07
CA PHE A 8 7.75 13.68 10.07
C PHE A 8 8.89 14.67 9.80
N PHE A 9 8.58 15.75 9.10
CA PHE A 9 9.49 16.87 8.95
C PHE A 9 9.71 17.57 10.29
N THR A 10 10.84 18.25 10.43
CA THR A 10 11.19 18.96 11.67
C THR A 10 10.07 19.90 12.11
N GLY A 11 9.62 19.74 13.36
CA GLY A 11 8.55 20.54 13.94
C GLY A 11 7.15 19.94 13.85
N TYR A 12 6.98 18.81 13.15
CA TYR A 12 5.70 18.09 13.06
C TYR A 12 5.75 16.73 13.73
N SER A 13 4.57 16.19 14.02
CA SER A 13 4.39 14.90 14.70
C SER A 13 3.14 14.17 14.21
N GLN A 14 2.96 12.94 14.68
CA GLN A 14 1.74 12.16 14.41
C GLN A 14 0.45 12.89 14.82
N ALA A 15 0.50 13.77 15.81
CA ALA A 15 -0.66 14.56 16.24
C ALA A 15 -1.14 15.55 15.17
N ASP A 16 -0.29 15.84 14.17
CA ASP A 16 -0.54 16.80 13.12
C ASP A 16 -1.05 16.15 11.82
N ALA A 17 -1.02 14.82 11.75
CA ALA A 17 -1.39 14.05 10.57
C ALA A 17 -2.90 14.05 10.31
N ASN A 18 -3.27 14.18 9.04
CA ASN A 18 -4.60 13.94 8.52
C ASN A 18 -4.79 12.43 8.22
N PRO A 19 -6.02 11.88 8.29
CA PRO A 19 -6.32 10.59 7.68
C PRO A 19 -5.91 10.54 6.20
N ASP A 20 -5.62 9.34 5.69
CA ASP A 20 -5.15 9.17 4.32
C ASP A 20 -6.14 9.74 3.29
N ILE A 21 -5.60 10.40 2.26
CA ILE A 21 -6.35 11.15 1.26
C ILE A 21 -5.59 11.24 -0.07
N GLY A 22 -6.34 11.20 -1.16
CA GLY A 22 -5.84 11.42 -2.52
C GLY A 22 -5.97 10.18 -3.39
N ASP A 23 -5.96 10.39 -4.69
CA ASP A 23 -6.13 9.32 -5.67
C ASP A 23 -4.83 8.58 -5.98
N SER A 24 -3.70 8.97 -5.37
CA SER A 24 -2.39 8.33 -5.58
C SER A 24 -2.39 6.86 -5.20
N ALA A 25 -3.29 6.43 -4.30
CA ALA A 25 -3.51 5.03 -3.95
C ALA A 25 -3.85 4.13 -5.16
N ILE A 26 -4.20 4.72 -6.31
CA ILE A 26 -4.35 3.99 -7.57
C ILE A 26 -3.04 3.32 -8.02
N THR A 27 -1.87 3.87 -7.65
CA THR A 27 -0.57 3.33 -8.06
C THR A 27 -0.32 1.94 -7.48
N GLU A 28 -0.86 1.68 -6.30
CA GLU A 28 -0.82 0.45 -5.55
C GLU A 28 -1.65 -0.59 -6.26
N THR A 29 -2.82 -0.22 -6.81
CA THR A 29 -3.64 -1.13 -7.61
C THR A 29 -2.95 -1.60 -8.89
N LEU A 30 -2.03 -0.78 -9.43
CA LEU A 30 -1.16 -1.12 -10.56
C LEU A 30 0.04 -1.98 -10.12
N GLY A 31 0.21 -2.21 -8.82
CA GLY A 31 1.28 -3.00 -8.21
C GLY A 31 2.62 -2.28 -8.08
N ILE A 32 2.63 -0.96 -8.25
CA ILE A 32 3.76 -0.08 -7.93
C ILE A 32 3.53 0.63 -6.58
N GLY A 33 4.44 1.48 -6.12
CA GLY A 33 4.32 2.10 -4.80
C GLY A 33 4.63 1.10 -3.67
N GLY A 34 3.70 0.91 -2.73
CA GLY A 34 3.89 0.02 -1.57
C GLY A 34 4.24 -1.43 -1.93
N ALA A 35 3.59 -1.99 -2.96
CA ALA A 35 3.87 -3.36 -3.42
C ALA A 35 5.23 -3.53 -4.11
N ALA A 36 5.78 -2.46 -4.69
CA ALA A 36 7.07 -2.43 -5.36
C ALA A 36 8.15 -1.72 -4.54
N MET A 37 8.03 -1.72 -3.21
CA MET A 37 8.92 -0.99 -2.32
C MET A 37 10.40 -1.35 -2.52
N ILE A 38 10.70 -2.61 -2.85
CA ILE A 38 12.05 -3.06 -3.19
C ILE A 38 12.67 -2.32 -4.39
N ALA A 39 11.88 -1.71 -5.26
CA ALA A 39 12.36 -0.89 -6.38
C ALA A 39 12.97 0.45 -5.93
N ALA A 40 12.63 0.92 -4.73
CA ALA A 40 13.03 2.24 -4.23
C ALA A 40 13.48 2.20 -2.75
N PRO A 41 14.57 1.50 -2.41
CA PRO A 41 15.01 1.32 -1.01
C PRO A 41 15.39 2.63 -0.29
N GLY A 42 15.72 3.70 -1.03
CA GLY A 42 15.91 5.03 -0.46
C GLY A 42 14.60 5.63 0.07
N VAL A 43 13.49 5.40 -0.65
CA VAL A 43 12.15 5.85 -0.26
C VAL A 43 11.61 5.02 0.91
N THR A 44 11.93 3.72 0.99
CA THR A 44 11.59 2.88 2.15
C THR A 44 12.02 3.50 3.48
N ARG A 45 13.24 4.07 3.52
CA ARG A 45 13.71 4.80 4.70
C ARG A 45 12.89 6.06 4.94
N PHE A 46 12.61 6.81 3.87
CA PHE A 46 11.88 8.06 3.93
C PHE A 46 10.43 7.90 4.41
N VAL A 47 9.75 6.80 4.06
CA VAL A 47 8.41 6.47 4.57
C VAL A 47 8.43 5.80 5.95
N GLY A 48 9.60 5.69 6.58
CA GLY A 48 9.74 5.10 7.93
C GLY A 48 9.61 3.58 7.98
N ALA A 49 9.57 2.89 6.84
CA ALA A 49 9.40 1.44 6.75
C ALA A 49 10.72 0.65 6.94
N GLY A 50 11.87 1.32 7.05
CA GLY A 50 13.17 0.70 7.30
C GLY A 50 14.10 0.71 6.09
N GLY A 51 14.90 -0.34 5.92
CA GLY A 51 15.94 -0.44 4.88
C GLY A 51 15.62 -1.43 3.76
N MET A 52 16.64 -1.86 3.02
CA MET A 52 16.50 -2.80 1.89
C MET A 52 15.82 -4.13 2.27
N GLY A 53 16.16 -4.69 3.44
CA GLY A 53 15.52 -5.93 3.92
C GLY A 53 14.02 -5.77 4.13
N ALA A 54 13.59 -4.68 4.76
CA ALA A 54 12.18 -4.36 4.95
C ALA A 54 11.45 -4.08 3.63
N ALA A 55 12.15 -3.47 2.66
CA ALA A 55 11.61 -3.25 1.31
C ALA A 55 11.33 -4.58 0.59
N LEU A 56 12.25 -5.54 0.68
CA LEU A 56 12.07 -6.89 0.14
C LEU A 56 10.93 -7.63 0.85
N GLU A 57 10.94 -7.66 2.19
CA GLU A 57 9.89 -8.31 2.99
C GLU A 57 8.51 -7.77 2.66
N THR A 58 8.36 -6.45 2.58
CA THR A 58 7.10 -5.81 2.22
C THR A 58 6.65 -6.17 0.80
N SER A 59 7.58 -6.18 -0.16
CA SER A 59 7.28 -6.56 -1.54
C SER A 59 6.90 -8.04 -1.68
N GLU A 60 7.50 -8.94 -0.90
CA GLU A 60 7.09 -10.35 -0.86
C GLU A 60 5.73 -10.52 -0.16
N GLU A 61 5.47 -9.86 0.98
CA GLU A 61 4.15 -9.87 1.64
C GLU A 61 3.04 -9.40 0.69
N MET A 62 3.29 -8.29 -0.03
CA MET A 62 2.35 -7.80 -1.03
C MET A 62 2.17 -8.77 -2.18
N SER A 63 3.19 -9.53 -2.60
CA SER A 63 3.04 -10.54 -3.67
C SER A 63 2.01 -11.62 -3.35
N GLU A 64 1.73 -11.88 -2.06
CA GLU A 64 0.74 -12.87 -1.65
C GLU A 64 -0.68 -12.50 -2.07
N ILE A 65 -0.99 -11.19 -2.16
CA ILE A 65 -2.35 -10.70 -2.47
C ILE A 65 -2.55 -10.27 -3.94
N TYR A 66 -1.55 -10.44 -4.81
CA TYR A 66 -1.65 -10.16 -6.25
C TYR A 66 -1.52 -11.44 -7.07
N LEU A 67 -2.21 -11.50 -8.21
CA LEU A 67 -2.30 -12.71 -9.01
C LEU A 67 -1.03 -13.08 -9.78
N ALA A 68 -0.27 -12.09 -10.23
CA ALA A 68 0.87 -12.28 -11.11
C ALA A 68 1.90 -11.15 -10.99
N ASN A 69 2.89 -11.16 -11.88
CA ASN A 69 3.88 -10.10 -12.03
C ASN A 69 3.85 -9.53 -13.46
N ASN A 70 3.94 -8.21 -13.61
CA ASN A 70 3.92 -7.52 -14.90
C ASN A 70 5.34 -7.44 -15.50
N PRO A 71 5.63 -8.13 -16.63
CA PRO A 71 6.96 -8.13 -17.23
C PRO A 71 7.39 -6.79 -17.84
N LEU A 72 6.47 -5.82 -18.02
CA LEU A 72 6.80 -4.48 -18.49
C LEU A 72 7.38 -3.58 -17.39
N PHE A 73 7.19 -3.96 -16.12
CA PHE A 73 7.67 -3.23 -14.96
C PHE A 73 8.67 -4.08 -14.16
N GLN A 74 9.76 -4.49 -14.82
CA GLN A 74 10.81 -5.27 -14.15
C GLN A 74 11.53 -4.43 -13.09
N ILE A 75 11.78 -5.04 -11.94
CA ILE A 75 12.44 -4.40 -10.81
C ILE A 75 13.84 -5.02 -10.65
N PRO A 76 14.93 -4.31 -11.02
CA PRO A 76 16.28 -4.88 -11.01
C PRO A 76 16.75 -5.37 -9.64
N SER A 77 16.36 -4.67 -8.57
CA SER A 77 16.66 -5.05 -7.18
C SER A 77 15.88 -6.27 -6.69
N TRP A 78 14.94 -6.76 -7.49
CA TRP A 78 14.15 -7.97 -7.23
C TRP A 78 14.44 -9.05 -8.28
N ASP A 79 15.71 -9.15 -8.68
CA ASP A 79 16.18 -10.09 -9.71
C ASP A 79 15.35 -10.00 -11.01
N PHE A 80 15.02 -8.77 -11.41
CA PHE A 80 14.21 -8.46 -12.58
C PHE A 80 12.79 -9.09 -12.60
N LYS A 81 12.29 -9.55 -11.44
CA LYS A 81 10.88 -9.87 -11.24
C LYS A 81 10.03 -8.66 -11.60
N GLY A 82 8.91 -8.89 -12.27
CA GLY A 82 7.94 -7.83 -12.58
C GLY A 82 7.24 -7.31 -11.32
N ALA A 83 6.84 -6.04 -11.32
CA ALA A 83 5.94 -5.50 -10.29
C ALA A 83 4.67 -6.34 -10.16
N CYS A 84 4.03 -6.32 -8.99
CA CYS A 84 2.81 -7.10 -8.75
C CYS A 84 1.69 -6.72 -9.74
N LEU A 85 0.79 -7.65 -10.06
CA LEU A 85 -0.28 -7.42 -11.02
C LEU A 85 -1.57 -8.13 -10.60
N GLY A 86 -2.67 -7.38 -10.63
CA GLY A 86 -4.01 -7.89 -10.32
C GLY A 86 -4.19 -8.15 -8.84
N LEU A 87 -4.41 -7.08 -8.06
CA LEU A 87 -4.79 -7.18 -6.65
C LEU A 87 -6.08 -8.01 -6.53
N ASP A 88 -6.04 -9.11 -5.78
CA ASP A 88 -7.14 -10.07 -5.69
C ASP A 88 -7.86 -9.95 -4.34
N VAL A 89 -9.15 -9.58 -4.40
CA VAL A 89 -10.00 -9.41 -3.21
C VAL A 89 -10.14 -10.68 -2.39
N ARG A 90 -10.16 -11.87 -3.02
CA ARG A 90 -10.30 -13.15 -2.31
C ARG A 90 -9.05 -13.42 -1.49
N ARG A 91 -7.86 -13.18 -2.07
CA ARG A 91 -6.59 -13.35 -1.36
C ARG A 91 -6.44 -12.36 -0.21
N VAL A 92 -6.86 -11.10 -0.38
CA VAL A 92 -6.88 -10.12 0.71
C VAL A 92 -7.72 -10.60 1.89
N VAL A 93 -8.94 -11.11 1.62
CA VAL A 93 -9.84 -11.60 2.68
C VAL A 93 -9.34 -12.91 3.29
N GLU A 94 -8.86 -13.85 2.47
CA GLU A 94 -8.37 -15.17 2.92
C GLU A 94 -7.12 -15.07 3.80
N THR A 95 -6.16 -14.24 3.41
CA THR A 95 -4.89 -14.08 4.13
C THR A 95 -4.97 -13.08 5.28
N GLY A 96 -5.93 -12.16 5.22
CA GLY A 96 -5.98 -10.99 6.11
C GLY A 96 -4.93 -9.92 5.80
N ILE A 97 -4.07 -10.13 4.79
CA ILE A 97 -3.08 -9.15 4.34
C ILE A 97 -3.81 -8.06 3.54
N THR A 98 -3.78 -6.83 4.03
CA THR A 98 -4.38 -5.68 3.32
C THR A 98 -3.33 -4.89 2.56
N PRO A 99 -3.67 -4.30 1.39
CA PRO A 99 -2.75 -3.47 0.61
C PRO A 99 -2.05 -2.40 1.44
N LEU A 100 -0.72 -2.36 1.34
CA LEU A 100 0.10 -1.30 1.90
C LEU A 100 0.22 -0.16 0.89
N ILE A 101 -0.07 1.06 1.34
CA ILE A 101 -0.03 2.28 0.56
C ILE A 101 1.13 3.14 1.05
N ASN A 102 1.98 3.58 0.13
CA ASN A 102 3.01 4.59 0.41
C ASN A 102 2.42 5.96 0.13
N THR A 103 2.44 6.85 1.11
CA THR A 103 1.72 8.13 1.00
C THR A 103 2.47 9.29 1.66
N GLY A 104 2.19 10.50 1.18
CA GLY A 104 2.60 11.72 1.87
C GLY A 104 1.70 11.94 3.08
N ILE A 105 2.28 12.30 4.23
CA ILE A 105 1.49 12.64 5.41
C ILE A 105 1.08 14.11 5.28
N ALA A 106 -0.19 14.36 5.01
CA ALA A 106 -0.76 15.70 4.98
C ALA A 106 -1.09 16.20 6.40
N HIS A 107 -0.98 17.51 6.63
CA HIS A 107 -1.40 18.13 7.87
C HIS A 107 -2.94 18.15 7.99
N ARG A 108 -3.47 17.98 9.21
CA ARG A 108 -4.93 18.02 9.50
C ARG A 108 -5.56 19.41 9.32
N GLU A 109 -4.77 20.48 9.46
CA GLU A 109 -5.21 21.86 9.21
C GLU A 109 -4.95 22.26 7.75
N ALA A 110 -5.99 22.74 7.09
CA ALA A 110 -5.96 23.12 5.68
C ALA A 110 -4.95 24.25 5.41
N GLY A 111 -4.22 24.13 4.29
CA GLY A 111 -3.25 25.14 3.84
C GLY A 111 -1.81 24.92 4.31
N ILE A 112 -1.56 24.01 5.27
CA ILE A 112 -0.19 23.68 5.71
C ILE A 112 0.51 22.71 4.73
N GLY A 113 -0.21 21.74 4.20
CA GLY A 113 0.29 20.81 3.18
C GLY A 113 0.98 19.57 3.77
N GLN A 114 2.00 19.06 3.08
CA GLN A 114 2.70 17.83 3.47
C GLN A 114 3.65 18.07 4.64
N VAL A 115 3.57 17.23 5.66
CA VAL A 115 4.34 17.31 6.92
C VAL A 115 5.16 16.05 7.21
N GLY A 116 5.12 15.07 6.32
CA GLY A 116 5.90 13.86 6.41
C GLY A 116 5.64 12.90 5.26
N ALA A 117 6.15 11.69 5.38
CA ALA A 117 5.86 10.57 4.50
C ALA A 117 5.79 9.28 5.30
N GLY A 118 4.93 8.37 4.87
CA GLY A 118 4.61 7.21 5.66
C GLY A 118 3.92 6.12 4.86
N THR A 119 3.48 5.12 5.60
CA THR A 119 2.67 4.04 5.07
C THR A 119 1.32 4.00 5.78
N VAL A 120 0.33 3.47 5.07
CA VAL A 120 -0.99 3.18 5.63
C VAL A 120 -1.52 1.90 5.00
N ARG A 121 -2.31 1.13 5.74
CA ARG A 121 -2.99 -0.04 5.20
C ARG A 121 -4.42 0.27 4.84
N ALA A 122 -4.88 -0.22 3.70
CA ALA A 122 -6.29 -0.17 3.32
C ALA A 122 -7.14 -0.96 4.35
N PRO A 123 -8.33 -0.49 4.74
CA PRO A 123 -9.16 -1.22 5.71
C PRO A 123 -9.68 -2.54 5.14
N LEU A 124 -9.56 -3.65 5.88
CA LEU A 124 -10.03 -4.97 5.43
C LEU A 124 -11.53 -4.98 5.09
N LEU A 125 -12.34 -4.24 5.86
CA LEU A 125 -13.80 -4.24 5.75
C LEU A 125 -14.32 -3.88 4.34
N CYS A 126 -13.61 -3.05 3.56
CA CYS A 126 -14.07 -2.76 2.20
C CYS A 126 -13.89 -3.95 1.25
N PHE A 127 -12.88 -4.80 1.47
CA PHE A 127 -12.64 -6.01 0.69
C PHE A 127 -13.66 -7.10 1.03
N GLU A 128 -13.97 -7.29 2.32
CA GLU A 128 -15.02 -8.22 2.77
C GLU A 128 -16.37 -7.88 2.11
N LYS A 129 -16.78 -6.61 2.17
CA LYS A 129 -18.02 -6.15 1.55
C LYS A 129 -18.07 -6.35 0.04
N VAL A 130 -16.96 -6.12 -0.66
CA VAL A 130 -16.89 -6.35 -2.11
C VAL A 130 -16.96 -7.85 -2.41
N LEU A 131 -16.33 -8.70 -1.62
CA LEU A 131 -16.39 -10.15 -1.80
C LEU A 131 -17.81 -10.68 -1.61
N GLU A 132 -18.52 -10.23 -0.57
CA GLU A 132 -19.94 -10.55 -0.34
C GLU A 132 -20.80 -10.10 -1.53
N ALA A 133 -20.63 -8.86 -2.00
CA ALA A 133 -21.38 -8.34 -3.14
C ALA A 133 -21.10 -9.12 -4.44
N LEU A 134 -19.85 -9.58 -4.65
CA LEU A 134 -19.50 -10.44 -5.78
C LEU A 134 -20.15 -11.82 -5.67
N ALA A 135 -20.23 -12.40 -4.46
CA ALA A 135 -20.91 -13.68 -4.23
C ALA A 135 -22.41 -13.56 -4.54
N GLU A 136 -23.07 -12.50 -4.08
CA GLU A 136 -24.47 -12.22 -4.39
C GLU A 136 -24.70 -12.05 -5.90
N LEU A 137 -23.84 -11.28 -6.58
CA LEU A 137 -23.91 -11.06 -8.02
C LEU A 137 -23.76 -12.35 -8.82
N HIS A 138 -22.97 -13.31 -8.33
CA HIS A 138 -22.73 -14.60 -8.97
C HIS A 138 -23.63 -15.74 -8.43
N HIS A 139 -24.62 -15.42 -7.59
CA HIS A 139 -25.53 -16.40 -6.97
C HIS A 139 -24.82 -17.51 -6.19
N ILE A 140 -23.69 -17.18 -5.57
CA ILE A 140 -22.95 -18.08 -4.68
C ILE A 140 -23.59 -18.00 -3.29
N THR A 141 -23.97 -19.16 -2.74
CA THR A 141 -24.54 -19.27 -1.39
C THR A 141 -23.53 -19.92 -0.45
N ALA A 142 -23.60 -19.57 0.83
CA ALA A 142 -22.74 -20.08 1.90
C ALA A 142 -23.06 -21.53 2.27
#